data_AF-A0A2S1LXA5-F1
#
_entry.id   AF-A0A2S1LXA5-F1
#
_cell.length_a   1.000
_cell.length_b   1.000
_cell.length_c   1.000
_cell.angle_alpha   90.00
_cell.angle_beta   90.00
_cell.angle_gamma   90.00
#
_symmetry.space_group_name_H-M   'P 1'
#
loop_
_entity.id
_entity.type
_entity.pdbx_description
1 polymer ?
#
loop_
_entity_poly.entity_id
_entity_poly.type
_entity_poly.pdbx_seq_one_letter_code
_entity_poly.pdbx_strand_id
1 'polypeptide(L)'
;MKIPKNHIPGTNPYKSLPKKPIIESNKKISKKQEQINSEIMRSQERILKLYMRRLQKKDQIMLQNFILEEHKVGSKIFNSLPRTLREIITIMNLESLKVLLKNTKNPFKKLYIRFSTWTLTKLFKSLDHANTQNKHLKNIKKGETKKK
;
A
#
# COMPACT_ATOMS: atom_id res chain seq x y z
N MET A 1 33.88 5.55 -37.01
CA MET A 1 33.55 5.71 -35.58
C MET A 1 34.60 6.60 -34.94
N LYS A 2 34.21 7.68 -34.23
CA LYS A 2 35.16 8.64 -33.63
C LYS A 2 35.57 8.14 -32.24
N ILE A 3 36.88 8.01 -32.01
CA ILE A 3 37.44 7.63 -30.70
C ILE A 3 37.34 8.86 -29.77
N PRO A 4 36.87 8.72 -28.53
CA PRO A 4 36.82 9.83 -27.58
C PRO A 4 38.22 10.35 -27.27
N LYS A 5 38.38 11.68 -27.21
CA LYS A 5 39.68 12.40 -27.13
C LYS A 5 40.52 12.09 -25.88
N ASN A 6 39.97 11.37 -24.90
CA ASN A 6 40.61 11.05 -23.62
C ASN A 6 41.01 9.57 -23.52
N HIS A 7 41.40 8.95 -24.64
CA HIS A 7 41.76 7.55 -24.70
C HIS A 7 43.21 7.30 -24.27
N ILE A 8 43.42 6.44 -23.27
CA ILE A 8 44.77 6.01 -22.82
C ILE A 8 45.24 4.87 -23.76
N PRO A 9 46.38 5.04 -24.47
CA PRO A 9 46.89 4.03 -25.39
C PRO A 9 47.15 2.69 -24.68
N GLY A 10 46.74 1.58 -25.30
CA GLY A 10 46.90 0.23 -24.73
C GLY A 10 45.73 -0.25 -23.86
N THR A 11 44.69 0.57 -23.66
CA THR A 11 43.43 0.15 -23.03
C THR A 11 42.32 0.00 -24.08
N ASN A 12 41.27 -0.78 -23.83
CA ASN A 12 40.11 -0.83 -24.73
C ASN A 12 39.15 0.32 -24.37
N PRO A 13 38.83 1.25 -25.30
CA PRO A 13 38.02 2.45 -25.02
C PRO A 13 36.59 2.15 -24.57
N TYR A 14 36.12 0.91 -24.71
CA TYR A 14 34.77 0.49 -24.32
C TYR A 14 34.72 -0.31 -23.00
N LYS A 15 35.87 -0.54 -22.35
CA LYS A 15 35.96 -1.34 -21.12
C LYS A 15 35.45 -0.59 -19.87
N SER A 16 35.36 0.73 -19.93
CA SER A 16 34.87 1.62 -18.86
C SER A 16 33.39 2.00 -18.99
N LEU A 17 32.66 1.44 -19.97
CA LEU A 17 31.21 1.59 -19.97
C LEU A 17 30.67 0.96 -18.68
N PRO A 18 29.86 1.68 -17.89
CA PRO A 18 29.26 1.10 -16.69
C PRO A 18 28.53 -0.16 -17.12
N LYS A 19 28.91 -1.32 -16.56
CA LYS A 19 28.14 -2.54 -16.72
C LYS A 19 26.72 -2.17 -16.35
N LYS A 20 25.79 -2.24 -17.31
CA LYS A 20 24.36 -2.09 -17.03
C LYS A 20 24.07 -2.91 -15.77
N PRO A 21 23.37 -2.36 -14.77
CA PRO A 21 23.03 -3.13 -13.59
C PRO A 21 22.42 -4.44 -14.07
N ILE A 22 23.01 -5.55 -13.65
CA ILE A 22 22.47 -6.88 -13.91
C ILE A 22 21.13 -6.86 -13.18
N ILE A 23 20.06 -6.60 -13.92
CA ILE A 23 18.70 -6.71 -13.40
C ILE A 23 18.54 -8.21 -13.13
N GLU A 24 18.77 -8.62 -11.90
CA GLU A 24 18.49 -9.96 -11.37
C GLU A 24 16.96 -10.19 -11.29
N SER A 25 16.19 -9.92 -12.35
CA SER A 25 14.73 -10.06 -12.35
C SER A 25 14.24 -11.49 -12.57
N ASN A 26 15.10 -12.46 -12.84
CA ASN A 26 14.71 -13.84 -13.12
C ASN A 26 14.75 -14.76 -11.88
N LYS A 27 14.43 -14.26 -10.70
CA LYS A 27 14.16 -15.14 -9.56
C LYS A 27 12.78 -15.77 -9.75
N LYS A 28 12.74 -16.94 -10.42
CA LYS A 28 11.50 -17.73 -10.61
C LYS A 28 10.74 -17.82 -9.30
N ILE A 29 9.57 -17.19 -9.26
CA ILE A 29 8.66 -17.25 -8.12
C ILE A 29 8.21 -18.71 -8.01
N SER A 30 8.22 -19.27 -6.78
CA SER A 30 7.76 -20.64 -6.58
C SER A 30 6.27 -20.75 -6.91
N LYS A 31 5.81 -21.88 -7.48
CA LYS A 31 4.38 -22.17 -7.71
C LYS A 31 3.52 -21.90 -6.47
N LYS A 32 4.05 -22.19 -5.28
CA LYS A 32 3.36 -21.91 -4.01
C LYS A 32 3.24 -20.41 -3.76
N GLN A 33 4.25 -19.62 -4.06
CA GLN A 33 4.22 -18.17 -3.91
C GLN A 33 3.28 -17.53 -4.94
N GLU A 34 3.21 -18.06 -6.16
CA GLU A 34 2.21 -17.63 -7.16
C GLU A 34 0.78 -17.88 -6.69
N GLN A 35 0.51 -19.05 -6.09
CA GLN A 35 -0.80 -19.35 -5.50
C GLN A 35 -1.16 -18.35 -4.39
N ILE A 36 -0.22 -18.07 -3.48
CA ILE A 36 -0.42 -17.08 -2.40
C ILE A 36 -0.70 -15.70 -2.99
N ASN A 37 0.09 -15.27 -3.97
CA ASN A 37 -0.11 -13.98 -4.63
C ASN A 37 -1.47 -13.91 -5.31
N SER A 38 -1.91 -14.98 -5.96
CA SER A 38 -3.23 -15.04 -6.60
C SER A 38 -4.38 -14.98 -5.59
N GLU A 39 -4.23 -15.61 -4.42
CA GLU A 39 -5.23 -15.57 -3.34
C GLU A 39 -5.33 -14.14 -2.77
N ILE A 40 -4.19 -13.48 -2.58
CA ILE A 40 -4.13 -12.07 -2.16
C ILE A 40 -4.82 -11.17 -3.20
N MET A 41 -4.47 -11.30 -4.48
CA MET A 41 -5.05 -10.49 -5.56
C MET A 41 -6.58 -10.67 -5.65
N ARG A 42 -7.07 -11.91 -5.62
CA ARG A 42 -8.53 -12.20 -5.65
C ARG A 42 -9.26 -11.59 -4.47
N SER A 43 -8.64 -11.63 -3.29
CA SER A 43 -9.22 -11.06 -2.07
C SER A 43 -9.29 -9.54 -2.13
N GLN A 44 -8.20 -8.90 -2.52
CA GLN A 44 -8.14 -7.45 -2.72
C GLN A 44 -9.13 -6.99 -3.80
N GLU A 45 -9.22 -7.70 -4.92
CA GLU A 45 -10.15 -7.38 -6.01
C GLU A 45 -11.61 -7.46 -5.55
N ARG A 46 -11.98 -8.46 -4.74
CA ARG A 46 -13.33 -8.58 -4.18
C ARG A 46 -13.70 -7.38 -3.31
N ILE A 47 -12.77 -6.97 -2.44
CA ILE A 47 -12.94 -5.79 -1.58
C ILE A 47 -13.07 -4.55 -2.46
N LEU A 48 -12.15 -4.36 -3.41
CA LEU A 48 -12.15 -3.22 -4.33
C LEU A 48 -13.47 -3.11 -5.08
N LYS A 49 -13.97 -4.19 -5.69
CA LYS A 49 -15.26 -4.21 -6.41
C LYS A 49 -16.44 -3.79 -5.53
N LEU A 50 -16.45 -4.24 -4.26
CA LEU A 50 -17.51 -3.89 -3.32
C LEU A 50 -17.53 -2.40 -2.99
N TYR A 51 -16.36 -1.81 -2.77
CA TYR A 51 -16.24 -0.40 -2.40
C TYR A 51 -16.27 0.56 -3.59
N MET A 52 -15.71 0.18 -4.75
CA MET A 52 -15.75 0.99 -5.98
C MET A 52 -17.18 1.36 -6.38
N ARG A 53 -18.14 0.44 -6.22
CA ARG A 53 -19.57 0.70 -6.48
C ARG A 53 -20.17 1.82 -5.63
N ARG A 54 -19.57 2.11 -4.47
CA ARG A 54 -20.06 3.10 -3.49
C ARG A 54 -19.27 4.40 -3.51
N LEU A 55 -18.14 4.45 -4.22
CA LEU A 55 -17.25 5.60 -4.27
C LEU A 55 -17.62 6.54 -5.42
N GLN A 56 -17.43 7.84 -5.20
CA GLN A 56 -17.53 8.84 -6.26
C GLN A 56 -16.37 8.69 -7.25
N LYS A 57 -16.56 9.11 -8.51
CA LYS A 57 -15.53 8.99 -9.57
C LYS A 57 -14.17 9.58 -9.16
N LYS A 58 -14.16 10.72 -8.47
CA LYS A 58 -12.93 11.35 -7.96
C LYS A 58 -12.18 10.46 -6.97
N ASP A 59 -12.91 9.85 -6.03
CA ASP A 59 -12.33 8.96 -5.03
C ASP A 59 -11.87 7.64 -5.65
N GLN A 60 -12.56 7.15 -6.68
CA GLN A 60 -12.12 5.98 -7.44
C GLN A 60 -10.76 6.22 -8.10
N ILE A 61 -10.58 7.36 -8.77
CA ILE A 61 -9.32 7.73 -9.42
C ILE A 61 -8.21 7.85 -8.37
N MET A 62 -8.48 8.53 -7.25
CA MET A 62 -7.50 8.70 -6.18
C MET A 62 -7.07 7.35 -5.57
N LEU A 63 -8.01 6.41 -5.38
CA LEU A 63 -7.69 5.07 -4.91
C LEU A 63 -6.85 4.28 -5.93
N GLN A 64 -7.20 4.37 -7.21
CA GLN A 64 -6.45 3.70 -8.28
C GLN A 64 -5.02 4.23 -8.38
N ASN A 65 -4.83 5.55 -8.36
CA ASN A 65 -3.50 6.17 -8.37
C ASN A 65 -2.69 5.74 -7.15
N PHE A 66 -3.32 5.70 -5.97
CA PHE A 66 -2.65 5.23 -4.76
C PHE A 66 -2.13 3.79 -4.89
N ILE A 67 -2.92 2.90 -5.49
CA ILE A 67 -2.56 1.48 -5.70
C ILE A 67 -1.49 1.36 -6.78
N LEU A 68 -1.63 2.07 -7.89
CA LEU A 68 -0.72 2.02 -9.03
C LEU A 68 0.70 2.52 -8.68
N GLU A 69 0.78 3.56 -7.86
CA GLU A 69 2.04 4.14 -7.41
C GLU A 69 2.68 3.37 -6.23
N GLU A 70 2.09 2.24 -5.82
CA GLU A 70 2.57 1.35 -4.75
C GLU A 70 2.83 2.06 -3.41
N HIS A 71 2.02 3.07 -3.09
CA HIS A 71 2.18 3.83 -1.86
C HIS A 71 1.94 2.97 -0.62
N LYS A 72 2.80 3.18 0.39
CA LYS A 72 2.73 2.45 1.65
C LYS A 72 1.62 2.99 2.56
N VAL A 73 0.96 2.10 3.30
CA VAL A 73 0.05 2.47 4.38
C VAL A 73 0.82 3.23 5.47
N GLY A 74 0.24 4.33 5.95
CA GLY A 74 0.89 5.23 6.93
C GLY A 74 1.84 6.26 6.33
N SER A 75 2.05 6.25 5.00
CA SER A 75 2.79 7.31 4.30
C SER A 75 2.08 8.68 4.39
N LYS A 76 2.80 9.77 4.09
CA LYS A 76 2.21 11.12 4.00
C LYS A 76 1.04 11.15 3.01
N ILE A 77 1.19 10.47 1.87
CA ILE A 77 0.17 10.36 0.84
C ILE A 77 -1.04 9.60 1.38
N PHE A 78 -0.83 8.45 2.02
CA PHE A 78 -1.92 7.72 2.69
C PHE A 78 -2.66 8.60 3.71
N ASN A 79 -1.94 9.34 4.55
CA ASN A 79 -2.55 10.20 5.56
C ASN A 79 -3.33 11.38 4.96
N SER A 80 -2.94 11.83 3.76
CA SER A 80 -3.66 12.88 3.01
C SER A 80 -4.96 12.39 2.36
N LEU A 81 -5.15 11.08 2.22
CA LEU A 81 -6.36 10.53 1.59
C LEU A 81 -7.61 10.79 2.43
N PRO A 82 -8.77 10.93 1.76
CA PRO A 82 -10.08 10.86 2.40
C PRO A 82 -10.20 9.63 3.30
N ARG A 83 -10.89 9.80 4.42
CA ARG A 83 -11.04 8.75 5.43
C ARG A 83 -11.56 7.43 4.85
N THR A 84 -12.59 7.48 4.02
CA THR A 84 -13.16 6.29 3.38
C THR A 84 -12.13 5.53 2.54
N LEU A 85 -11.24 6.24 1.83
CA LEU A 85 -10.16 5.61 1.06
C LEU A 85 -9.11 4.96 1.98
N ARG A 86 -8.74 5.64 3.08
CA ARG A 86 -7.84 5.07 4.09
C ARG A 86 -8.41 3.79 4.71
N GLU A 87 -9.71 3.76 5.02
CA GLU A 87 -10.39 2.57 5.53
C GLU A 87 -10.34 1.41 4.52
N ILE A 88 -10.68 1.67 3.25
CA ILE A 88 -10.66 0.64 2.18
C ILE A 88 -9.24 0.05 2.01
N ILE A 89 -8.22 0.91 1.92
CA ILE A 89 -6.83 0.48 1.79
C ILE A 89 -6.39 -0.34 3.00
N THR A 90 -6.78 0.08 4.21
CA THR A 90 -6.47 -0.63 5.45
C THR A 90 -7.12 -2.02 5.47
N ILE A 91 -8.38 -2.14 5.05
CA ILE A 91 -9.10 -3.43 4.96
C ILE A 91 -8.43 -4.37 3.94
N MET A 92 -8.08 -3.87 2.75
CA MET A 92 -7.37 -4.68 1.74
C MET A 92 -6.04 -5.22 2.27
N ASN A 93 -5.28 -4.37 2.97
CA ASN A 93 -3.99 -4.77 3.55
C ASN A 93 -4.18 -5.78 4.69
N LEU A 94 -5.18 -5.61 5.57
CA LEU A 94 -5.49 -6.57 6.62
C LEU A 94 -5.82 -7.95 6.05
N GLU A 95 -6.61 -8.01 4.99
CA GLU A 95 -6.99 -9.27 4.37
C GLU A 95 -5.80 -9.96 3.70
N SER A 96 -4.90 -9.17 3.10
CA SER A 96 -3.64 -9.67 2.54
C SER A 96 -2.74 -10.29 3.62
N LEU A 97 -2.65 -9.64 4.79
CA LEU A 97 -1.88 -10.15 5.93
C LEU A 97 -2.47 -11.46 6.48
N LYS A 98 -3.80 -11.64 6.47
CA LYS A 98 -4.43 -12.91 6.88
C LYS A 98 -4.03 -14.06 5.95
N VAL A 99 -4.09 -13.84 4.64
CA VAL A 99 -3.66 -14.84 3.64
C VAL A 99 -2.18 -15.18 3.81
N LEU A 100 -1.33 -14.17 4.04
CA LEU A 100 0.09 -14.38 4.30
C LEU A 100 0.33 -15.16 5.60
N LEU A 101 -0.41 -14.87 6.67
CA LEU A 101 -0.27 -15.54 7.96
C LEU A 101 -0.62 -17.04 7.86
N LYS A 102 -1.71 -17.35 7.14
CA LYS A 102 -2.17 -18.73 6.89
C LYS A 102 -1.12 -19.56 6.14
N ASN A 103 -0.44 -18.94 5.17
CA ASN A 103 0.48 -19.64 4.27
C ASN A 103 1.95 -19.63 4.73
N THR A 104 2.33 -18.73 5.65
CA THR A 104 3.69 -18.62 6.18
C THR A 104 3.99 -19.70 7.20
N LYS A 105 5.03 -20.50 6.98
CA LYS A 105 5.52 -21.49 7.96
C LYS A 105 6.58 -20.94 8.91
N ASN A 106 7.37 -19.95 8.46
CA ASN A 106 8.49 -19.40 9.22
C ASN A 106 7.99 -18.60 10.45
N PRO A 107 8.47 -18.91 11.67
CA PRO A 107 7.98 -18.29 12.92
C PRO A 107 8.33 -16.80 13.02
N PHE A 108 9.51 -16.36 12.59
CA PHE A 108 9.89 -14.94 12.60
C PHE A 108 9.02 -14.13 11.64
N LYS A 109 8.75 -14.67 10.44
CA LYS A 109 7.83 -14.03 9.49
C LYS A 109 6.40 -13.99 10.01
N LYS A 110 5.93 -15.04 10.71
CA LYS A 110 4.63 -15.02 11.39
C LYS A 110 4.54 -13.92 12.44
N LEU A 111 5.58 -13.76 13.27
CA LEU A 111 5.62 -12.71 14.28
C LEU A 111 5.57 -11.32 13.65
N TYR A 112 6.35 -11.11 12.59
CA TYR A 112 6.30 -9.88 11.81
C TYR A 112 4.88 -9.60 11.27
N ILE A 113 4.25 -10.59 10.62
CA ILE A 113 2.89 -10.45 10.08
C ILE A 113 1.88 -10.15 11.20
N ARG A 114 2.00 -10.79 12.37
CA ARG A 114 1.16 -10.52 13.54
C ARG A 114 1.33 -9.10 14.05
N PHE A 115 2.57 -8.62 14.14
CA PHE A 115 2.87 -7.25 14.52
C PHE A 115 2.28 -6.25 13.51
N SER A 116 2.49 -6.48 12.21
CA SER A 116 1.90 -5.66 11.14
C SER A 116 0.37 -5.66 11.20
N THR A 117 -0.25 -6.80 11.49
CA THR A 117 -1.70 -6.91 11.64
C THR A 117 -2.19 -6.10 12.84
N TRP A 118 -1.46 -6.16 13.95
CA TRP A 118 -1.78 -5.41 15.17
C TRP A 118 -1.68 -3.90 14.97
N THR A 119 -0.59 -3.42 14.37
CA THR A 119 -0.41 -1.98 14.07
C THR A 119 -1.49 -1.48 13.11
N LEU A 120 -1.81 -2.26 12.08
CA LEU A 120 -2.83 -1.91 11.10
C LEU A 120 -4.24 -1.94 11.71
N THR A 121 -4.51 -2.86 12.63
CA THR A 121 -5.77 -2.89 13.39
C THR A 121 -5.91 -1.68 14.32
N LYS A 122 -4.83 -1.23 14.95
CA LYS A 122 -4.84 0.02 15.73
C LYS A 122 -5.13 1.23 14.86
N LEU A 123 -4.53 1.31 13.68
CA LEU A 123 -4.80 2.36 12.69
C LEU A 123 -6.25 2.31 12.22
N PHE A 124 -6.80 1.12 11.98
CA PHE A 124 -8.20 0.96 11.62
C PHE A 124 -9.15 1.48 12.72
N LYS A 125 -8.90 1.11 13.97
CA LYS A 125 -9.69 1.59 15.12
C LYS A 125 -9.62 3.11 15.32
N SER A 126 -8.46 3.73 15.05
CA SER A 126 -8.33 5.18 15.14
C SER A 126 -9.09 5.91 14.04
N LEU A 127 -9.18 5.32 12.84
CA LEU A 127 -10.07 5.82 11.79
C LEU A 127 -11.52 5.76 12.26
N ASP A 128 -11.99 4.64 12.82
CA ASP A 128 -13.36 4.48 13.31
C ASP A 128 -13.76 5.51 14.38
N HIS A 129 -12.91 5.72 15.40
CA HIS A 129 -13.19 6.63 16.53
C HIS A 129 -13.39 8.10 16.13
N ALA A 130 -12.80 8.56 15.02
CA ALA A 130 -13.00 9.93 14.52
C ALA A 130 -14.46 10.22 14.08
N ASN A 131 -15.32 9.20 13.95
CA ASN A 131 -16.74 9.36 13.60
C ASN A 131 -17.58 9.77 14.81
N THR A 132 -17.21 9.29 16.00
CA THR A 132 -17.99 9.46 17.23
C THR A 132 -17.78 10.85 17.83
N GLN A 133 -16.57 11.39 17.78
CA GLN A 133 -16.26 12.73 18.33
C GLN A 133 -16.87 13.89 17.52
N ASN A 134 -16.95 13.77 16.18
CA ASN A 134 -17.53 14.82 15.34
C ASN A 134 -19.05 14.98 15.49
N LYS A 135 -19.77 13.93 15.93
CA LYS A 135 -21.20 14.03 16.24
C LYS A 135 -21.43 14.75 17.58
N HIS A 136 -20.57 14.54 18.57
CA HIS A 136 -20.70 15.18 19.87
C HIS A 136 -20.50 16.71 19.79
N LEU A 137 -19.50 17.18 19.02
CA LEU A 137 -19.22 18.62 18.88
C LEU A 137 -20.32 19.41 18.15
N LYS A 138 -21.04 18.78 17.19
CA LYS A 138 -22.16 19.42 16.49
C LYS A 138 -23.40 19.61 17.37
N ASN A 139 -23.59 18.76 18.38
CA ASN A 139 -24.70 18.89 19.32
C ASN A 139 -24.46 19.98 20.37
N ILE A 140 -23.21 20.21 20.77
CA ILE A 140 -22.88 21.29 21.72
C ILE A 140 -23.10 22.68 21.07
N LYS A 141 -22.68 22.88 19.81
CA LYS A 141 -22.89 24.17 19.11
C LYS A 141 -24.34 24.48 18.75
N LYS A 142 -25.23 23.49 18.63
CA LYS A 142 -26.68 23.72 18.44
C LYS A 142 -27.43 24.03 19.74
N GLY A 143 -26.82 23.77 20.89
CA GLY A 143 -27.39 24.09 22.21
C GLY A 143 -27.20 25.55 22.62
N GLU A 144 -26.12 26.21 22.16
CA GLU A 144 -25.82 27.60 22.53
C GLU A 144 -26.61 28.64 21.72
N THR A 145 -27.06 28.31 20.50
CA THR A 145 -27.86 29.23 19.65
C THR A 145 -29.36 29.26 20.00
N LYS A 146 -29.82 28.53 21.02
CA LYS A 146 -31.24 28.54 21.48
C LYS A 146 -31.45 29.29 22.81
N LYS A 147 -30.43 30.00 23.31
CA LYS A 147 -30.56 30.92 24.44
C LYS A 147 -30.19 32.34 24.00
N LYS A 148 -31.05 32.96 23.19
CA LYS A 148 -31.23 34.41 23.09
C LYS A 148 -32.68 34.69 22.76
#